data_AF-A0A8B6X439-F1
#
_entry.id   AF-A0A8B6X439-F1
#
_cell.length_a   1.000
_cell.length_b   1.000
_cell.length_c   1.000
_cell.angle_alpha   90.00
_cell.angle_beta   90.00
_cell.angle_gamma   90.00
#
_symmetry.space_group_name_H-M   'P 1'
#
loop_
_entity.id
_entity.type
_entity.pdbx_description
1 polymer ?
#
loop_
_entity_poly.entity_id
_entity_poly.type
_entity_poly.pdbx_seq_one_letter_code
_entity_poly.pdbx_strand_id
1 'polypeptide(L)'
;MHPKTQLARLIALALAPAIAITLADTAAAQTATAQALPTAPTLLPSLTVAGGTTKTIDTTTKLQQLKLGSGAALVAPAGKSLTLTVGGIGLPIKAGTYCCDVVLTVTDNIDVSYSSGSPGGASETLNHVLRTGVYIDNGARVASKSVAAIVSEGTVSNSAAKGVYIESREPKFNGFIVTGLSNYTITDPTILLYGNGGNDFVGFGAGIKADGYAKVKVDGAYIYAKGAIRTAMFAGGNSTLDVNNSFIDVRNGTLPSDYSFTVATGKLMEVPWVLGLAGNNRATNLVGSATATYTASRIRAQGWGALSTDDTTKVRLKAKDSRIEVTQSGYGAYSIGDSVDTFDNCRINVADMALIMANGAASGTFTNGTVVNSGRFGVMMHSNSGGTLIVNKGSVINSKEASIQLKSSSPTIIVNKARLVPANGLLIQAVVNDDPYMTELGFPASGSEVNATFRDTSLVGDIVNGNTVAAGVTTRLYNTRLLGAITQATTTHQTADDGTALSMAHPELYKLVGAFTHSYASTGSSFPVDVTLGGSSEWIVNRTSYLTKLTIGANASVVAASGKTLTMTVDGVNTSIVPGRAYSGAIVLTVS
;
A
#
# COMPACT_ATOMS: atom_id res chain seq x y z
N MET A 1 34.81 12.58 -9.57
CA MET A 1 35.78 13.25 -8.68
C MET A 1 35.33 13.07 -7.24
N HIS A 2 36.04 12.23 -6.48
CA HIS A 2 35.89 12.09 -5.04
C HIS A 2 36.64 13.22 -4.31
N PRO A 3 36.27 13.50 -3.05
CA PRO A 3 37.32 13.54 -2.04
C PRO A 3 36.98 12.69 -0.80
N LYS A 4 37.98 11.87 -0.43
CA LYS A 4 38.18 11.22 0.87
C LYS A 4 39.12 12.10 1.69
N THR A 5 38.95 12.15 3.02
CA THR A 5 40.02 12.17 4.08
C THR A 5 39.34 12.20 5.45
N GLN A 6 39.40 11.12 6.23
CA GLN A 6 40.38 10.80 7.30
C GLN A 6 39.87 11.21 8.71
N LEU A 7 39.61 10.20 9.56
CA LEU A 7 39.59 10.36 11.01
C LEU A 7 40.46 9.26 11.63
N ALA A 8 41.50 9.68 12.35
CA ALA A 8 42.52 8.84 12.96
C ALA A 8 42.09 8.32 14.34
N ARG A 9 42.59 7.12 14.67
CA ARG A 9 42.43 6.40 15.95
C ARG A 9 43.23 7.06 17.06
N LEU A 10 42.65 7.16 18.26
CA LEU A 10 43.36 7.42 19.51
C LEU A 10 43.56 6.10 20.28
N ILE A 11 44.82 5.77 20.55
CA ILE A 11 45.27 4.76 21.52
C ILE A 11 45.79 5.55 22.72
N ALA A 12 45.32 5.25 23.92
CA ALA A 12 45.90 5.76 25.16
C ALA A 12 46.37 4.58 26.03
N LEU A 13 47.68 4.57 26.24
CA LEU A 13 48.45 3.69 27.12
C LEU A 13 48.55 4.38 28.49
N ALA A 14 48.30 3.68 29.59
CA ALA A 14 48.60 4.19 30.94
C ALA A 14 49.27 3.09 31.78
N LEU A 15 50.42 3.46 32.33
CA LEU A 15 51.33 2.67 33.16
C LEU A 15 50.82 2.47 34.59
N ALA A 16 51.22 1.34 35.19
CA ALA A 16 51.06 1.01 36.60
C ALA A 16 52.10 1.71 37.50
N PRO A 17 51.88 1.70 38.83
CA PRO A 17 52.97 1.56 39.78
C PRO A 17 52.81 0.32 40.67
N ALA A 18 53.95 -0.28 41.00
CA ALA A 18 54.11 -1.42 41.89
C ALA A 18 54.00 -1.01 43.37
N ILE A 19 53.36 -1.85 44.20
CA ILE A 19 53.52 -1.85 45.66
C ILE A 19 53.71 -3.30 46.12
N ALA A 20 54.69 -3.46 47.01
CA ALA A 20 55.25 -4.71 47.49
C ALA A 20 54.36 -5.47 48.50
N ILE A 21 54.71 -6.75 48.62
CA ILE A 21 54.10 -7.85 49.36
C ILE A 21 54.27 -7.70 50.88
N THR A 22 53.24 -8.08 51.66
CA THR A 22 53.42 -8.79 52.94
C THR A 22 52.39 -9.91 53.05
N LEU A 23 52.90 -11.13 53.22
CA LEU A 23 52.18 -12.39 53.42
C LEU A 23 51.67 -12.49 54.86
N ALA A 24 50.42 -12.91 55.03
CA ALA A 24 49.94 -13.54 56.25
C ALA A 24 49.11 -14.78 55.86
N ASP A 25 49.64 -15.93 56.24
CA ASP A 25 49.04 -17.26 56.12
C ASP A 25 47.74 -17.37 56.92
N THR A 26 46.66 -17.75 56.25
CA THR A 26 45.58 -18.53 56.89
C THR A 26 45.13 -19.61 55.91
N ALA A 27 45.55 -20.84 56.17
CA ALA A 27 45.11 -22.03 55.46
C ALA A 27 43.63 -22.31 55.77
N ALA A 28 42.78 -22.19 54.75
CA ALA A 28 41.46 -22.81 54.73
C ALA A 28 41.44 -23.83 53.60
N ALA A 29 41.26 -25.11 53.97
CA ALA A 29 41.15 -26.21 53.04
C ALA A 29 39.94 -26.02 52.12
N GLN A 30 40.18 -25.69 50.84
CA GLN A 30 39.20 -25.83 49.78
C GLN A 30 39.41 -27.17 49.08
N THR A 31 38.39 -28.02 49.18
CA THR A 31 38.23 -29.20 48.33
C THR A 31 38.20 -28.77 46.87
N ALA A 32 39.25 -29.10 46.12
CA ALA A 32 39.32 -28.90 44.69
C ALA A 32 38.27 -29.79 44.00
N THR A 33 37.18 -29.20 43.52
CA THR A 33 36.33 -29.82 42.52
C THR A 33 37.09 -29.82 41.19
N ALA A 34 37.31 -31.00 40.63
CA ALA A 34 37.94 -31.15 39.34
C ALA A 34 37.16 -30.34 38.28
N GLN A 35 37.80 -29.31 37.71
CA GLN A 35 37.30 -28.66 36.51
C GLN A 35 37.29 -29.69 35.38
N ALA A 36 36.10 -29.95 34.83
CA ALA A 36 35.95 -30.77 33.64
C ALA A 36 36.76 -30.13 32.49
N LEU A 37 37.62 -30.93 31.87
CA LEU A 37 38.29 -30.59 30.61
C LEU A 37 37.24 -30.16 29.57
N PRO A 38 37.53 -29.16 28.72
CA PRO A 38 36.63 -28.81 27.62
C PRO A 38 36.41 -30.04 26.74
N THR A 39 35.16 -30.45 26.60
CA THR A 39 34.75 -31.52 25.68
C THR A 39 35.25 -31.20 24.28
N ALA A 40 35.93 -32.15 23.64
CA ALA A 40 36.33 -32.04 22.24
C ALA A 40 35.11 -31.66 21.38
N PRO A 41 35.25 -30.75 20.38
CA PRO A 41 34.12 -30.36 19.55
C PRO A 41 33.54 -31.60 18.86
N THR A 42 32.29 -31.92 19.16
CA THR A 42 31.55 -32.99 18.50
C THR A 42 31.47 -32.65 17.02
N LEU A 43 32.18 -33.40 16.18
CA LEU A 43 32.10 -33.27 14.72
C LEU A 43 30.65 -33.50 14.28
N LEU A 44 30.02 -32.47 13.70
CA LEU A 44 28.68 -32.60 13.14
C LEU A 44 28.71 -33.58 11.95
N PRO A 45 27.66 -34.40 11.77
CA PRO A 45 27.62 -35.37 10.69
C PRO A 45 27.52 -34.71 9.31
N SER A 46 27.92 -35.43 8.27
CA SER A 46 27.67 -35.04 6.87
C SER A 46 26.55 -35.88 6.27
N LEU A 47 25.73 -35.28 5.41
CA LEU A 47 24.66 -35.98 4.68
C LEU A 47 24.86 -35.86 3.17
N THR A 48 24.91 -37.00 2.47
CA THR A 48 24.85 -37.04 1.01
C THR A 48 23.56 -37.73 0.57
N VAL A 49 22.83 -37.10 -0.35
CA VAL A 49 21.65 -37.69 -1.02
C VAL A 49 21.97 -37.79 -2.51
N ALA A 50 21.92 -39.02 -3.02
CA ALA A 50 22.25 -39.31 -4.42
C ALA A 50 21.26 -38.63 -5.37
N GLY A 51 21.70 -38.35 -6.60
CA GLY A 51 20.84 -37.75 -7.61
C GLY A 51 19.61 -38.61 -7.91
N GLY A 52 18.47 -37.96 -8.15
CA GLY A 52 17.18 -38.61 -8.42
C GLY A 52 16.56 -39.35 -7.22
N THR A 53 17.16 -39.27 -6.03
CA THR A 53 16.62 -39.94 -4.83
C THR A 53 15.96 -38.95 -3.88
N THR A 54 14.97 -39.43 -3.14
CA THR A 54 14.27 -38.65 -2.10
C THR A 54 14.66 -39.17 -0.72
N LYS A 55 15.00 -38.25 0.19
CA LYS A 55 15.24 -38.58 1.60
C LYS A 55 14.27 -37.83 2.52
N THR A 56 13.62 -38.56 3.41
CA THR A 56 12.82 -37.98 4.48
C THR A 56 13.71 -37.49 5.62
N ILE A 57 13.46 -36.26 6.08
CA ILE A 57 14.07 -35.66 7.26
C ILE A 57 12.95 -35.51 8.29
N ASP A 58 12.91 -36.40 9.27
CA ASP A 58 11.84 -36.48 10.26
C ASP A 58 12.09 -35.64 11.52
N THR A 59 13.35 -35.29 11.75
CA THR A 59 13.81 -34.53 12.91
C THR A 59 14.75 -33.42 12.47
N THR A 60 14.73 -32.30 13.20
CA THR A 60 15.62 -31.18 12.93
C THR A 60 17.08 -31.64 13.07
N THR A 61 17.83 -31.56 11.98
CA THR A 61 19.17 -32.15 11.86
C THR A 61 20.21 -31.07 11.59
N LYS A 62 21.26 -31.03 12.42
CA LYS A 62 22.45 -30.19 12.21
C LYS A 62 23.54 -31.00 11.51
N LEU A 63 24.16 -30.42 10.49
CA LEU A 63 25.13 -31.07 9.63
C LEU A 63 26.36 -30.18 9.44
N GLN A 64 27.54 -30.81 9.35
CA GLN A 64 28.75 -30.15 8.89
C GLN A 64 28.70 -29.87 7.39
N GLN A 65 28.09 -30.78 6.64
CA GLN A 65 27.95 -30.71 5.19
C GLN A 65 26.67 -31.40 4.72
N LEU A 66 26.02 -30.83 3.72
CA LEU A 66 24.92 -31.43 2.97
C LEU A 66 25.30 -31.44 1.48
N LYS A 67 25.28 -32.61 0.84
CA LYS A 67 25.49 -32.77 -0.60
C LYS A 67 24.24 -33.37 -1.24
N LEU A 68 23.64 -32.64 -2.17
CA LEU A 68 22.47 -33.05 -2.93
C LEU A 68 22.86 -33.24 -4.39
N GLY A 69 22.70 -34.47 -4.90
CA GLY A 69 22.87 -34.77 -6.32
C GLY A 69 21.79 -34.11 -7.18
N SER A 70 21.99 -34.09 -8.50
CA SER A 70 20.98 -33.58 -9.45
C SER A 70 19.66 -34.34 -9.31
N GLY A 71 18.54 -33.64 -9.19
CA GLY A 71 17.22 -34.24 -8.97
C GLY A 71 17.01 -34.87 -7.58
N ALA A 72 17.95 -34.74 -6.65
CA ALA A 72 17.74 -35.17 -5.27
C ALA A 72 16.69 -34.30 -4.57
N ALA A 73 15.85 -34.92 -3.75
CA ALA A 73 14.82 -34.22 -2.97
C ALA A 73 14.95 -34.52 -1.47
N LEU A 74 14.68 -33.51 -0.65
CA LEU A 74 14.46 -33.68 0.79
C LEU A 74 13.00 -33.37 1.09
N VAL A 75 12.36 -34.23 1.87
CA VAL A 75 10.96 -34.07 2.28
C VAL A 75 10.83 -34.16 3.80
N ALA A 76 9.86 -33.44 4.36
CA ALA A 76 9.44 -33.65 5.74
C ALA A 76 8.32 -34.72 5.80
N PRO A 77 8.04 -35.30 6.97
CA PRO A 77 6.88 -36.16 7.18
C PRO A 77 5.55 -35.46 6.84
N ALA A 78 4.48 -36.23 6.66
CA ALA A 78 3.14 -35.69 6.46
C ALA A 78 2.75 -34.73 7.61
N GLY A 79 2.11 -33.60 7.27
CA GLY A 79 1.75 -32.55 8.23
C GLY A 79 2.94 -31.70 8.71
N LYS A 80 4.13 -31.88 8.13
CA LYS A 80 5.34 -31.13 8.46
C LYS A 80 5.91 -30.43 7.23
N SER A 81 6.72 -29.41 7.49
CA SER A 81 7.45 -28.61 6.53
C SER A 81 8.95 -28.69 6.81
N LEU A 82 9.75 -28.60 5.75
CA LEU A 82 11.22 -28.59 5.83
C LEU A 82 11.78 -27.22 5.45
N THR A 83 12.78 -26.74 6.18
CA THR A 83 13.50 -25.50 5.87
C THR A 83 15.00 -25.74 5.97
N LEU A 84 15.76 -25.36 4.95
CA LEU A 84 17.22 -25.43 4.94
C LEU A 84 17.77 -24.06 5.32
N THR A 85 18.62 -24.03 6.35
CA THR A 85 19.42 -22.85 6.69
C THR A 85 20.90 -23.18 6.59
N VAL A 86 21.69 -22.21 6.14
CA VAL A 86 23.15 -22.28 6.12
C VAL A 86 23.72 -21.00 6.73
N GLY A 87 24.40 -21.12 7.87
CA GLY A 87 24.87 -19.96 8.63
C GLY A 87 23.73 -19.01 9.03
N GLY A 88 22.58 -19.56 9.36
CA GLY A 88 21.37 -18.78 9.70
C GLY A 88 20.58 -18.20 8.51
N ILE A 89 21.02 -18.40 7.27
CA ILE A 89 20.32 -17.90 6.07
C ILE A 89 19.45 -19.00 5.47
N GLY A 90 18.15 -18.74 5.28
CA GLY A 90 17.23 -19.66 4.60
C GLY A 90 17.52 -19.78 3.11
N LEU A 91 17.65 -21.00 2.58
CA LEU A 91 17.99 -21.28 1.18
C LEU A 91 17.02 -22.28 0.53
N PRO A 92 16.69 -22.11 -0.76
CA PRO A 92 15.96 -23.14 -1.50
C PRO A 92 16.72 -24.46 -1.47
N ILE A 93 16.03 -25.57 -1.17
CA ILE A 93 16.62 -26.91 -1.21
C ILE A 93 16.81 -27.32 -2.68
N LYS A 94 18.05 -27.21 -3.17
CA LYS A 94 18.43 -27.56 -4.54
C LYS A 94 19.69 -28.42 -4.56
N ALA A 95 19.94 -29.11 -5.67
CA ALA A 95 21.19 -29.81 -5.90
C ALA A 95 22.41 -28.90 -5.68
N GLY A 96 23.46 -29.42 -5.05
CA GLY A 96 24.62 -28.64 -4.64
C GLY A 96 25.30 -29.16 -3.39
N THR A 97 26.32 -28.44 -2.92
CA THR A 97 27.01 -28.71 -1.67
C THR A 97 26.88 -27.50 -0.74
N TYR A 98 26.44 -27.74 0.49
CA TYR A 98 26.28 -26.75 1.56
C TYR A 98 27.17 -27.16 2.73
N CYS A 99 27.78 -26.21 3.44
CA CYS A 99 28.71 -26.53 4.53
C CYS A 99 28.77 -25.45 5.62
N CYS A 100 29.65 -25.68 6.59
CA CYS A 100 30.01 -24.81 7.73
C CYS A 100 28.97 -24.72 8.86
N ASP A 101 27.68 -24.54 8.55
CA ASP A 101 26.60 -24.52 9.55
C ASP A 101 25.26 -24.84 8.87
N VAL A 102 25.02 -26.13 8.59
CA VAL A 102 23.84 -26.56 7.85
C VAL A 102 22.79 -27.08 8.83
N VAL A 103 21.58 -26.52 8.78
CA VAL A 103 20.45 -27.02 9.58
C VAL A 103 19.24 -27.28 8.69
N LEU A 104 18.75 -28.51 8.73
CA LEU A 104 17.49 -28.94 8.14
C LEU A 104 16.43 -28.93 9.24
N THR A 105 15.60 -27.89 9.29
CA THR A 105 14.59 -27.70 10.33
C THR A 105 13.25 -28.27 9.91
N VAL A 106 12.69 -29.16 10.73
CA VAL A 106 11.35 -29.74 10.54
C VAL A 106 10.38 -29.00 11.44
N THR A 107 9.32 -28.42 10.86
CA THR A 107 8.26 -27.73 11.61
C THR A 107 6.89 -28.34 11.31
N ASP A 108 5.94 -28.18 12.23
CA ASP A 108 4.52 -28.38 11.95
C ASP A 108 4.07 -27.45 10.82
N ASN A 109 3.11 -27.93 10.02
CA ASN A 109 2.45 -27.09 9.04
C ASN A 109 1.67 -25.94 9.70
N ILE A 110 1.61 -24.82 8.98
CA ILE A 110 0.75 -23.69 9.30
C ILE A 110 -0.27 -23.60 8.16
N ASP A 111 -1.34 -24.36 8.28
CA ASP A 111 -2.38 -24.44 7.26
C ASP A 111 -3.27 -23.19 7.29
N VAL A 112 -3.47 -22.57 6.13
CA VAL A 112 -4.32 -21.38 5.97
C VAL A 112 -5.17 -21.54 4.72
N SER A 113 -6.47 -21.38 4.85
CA SER A 113 -7.42 -21.40 3.73
C SER A 113 -7.86 -19.98 3.36
N TYR A 114 -8.08 -19.76 2.06
CA TYR A 114 -8.59 -18.49 1.53
C TYR A 114 -9.69 -18.77 0.50
N SER A 115 -10.82 -18.05 0.58
CA SER A 115 -11.89 -18.12 -0.41
C SER A 115 -11.55 -17.17 -1.55
N SER A 116 -10.92 -17.68 -2.60
CA SER A 116 -10.65 -16.95 -3.84
C SER A 116 -11.94 -16.70 -4.59
N GLY A 117 -12.07 -15.54 -5.22
CA GLY A 117 -13.16 -15.24 -6.13
C GLY A 117 -12.74 -14.25 -7.21
N SER A 118 -13.36 -14.36 -8.38
CA SER A 118 -13.41 -13.28 -9.36
C SER A 118 -14.79 -12.64 -9.33
N PRO A 119 -14.91 -11.36 -9.66
CA PRO A 119 -16.21 -10.74 -9.93
C PRO A 119 -17.00 -11.56 -10.96
N GLY A 120 -18.25 -11.91 -10.64
CA GLY A 120 -19.10 -12.77 -11.47
C GLY A 120 -18.73 -14.27 -11.53
N GLY A 121 -17.60 -14.68 -10.92
CA GLY A 121 -17.11 -16.06 -10.92
C GLY A 121 -17.50 -16.87 -9.68
N ALA A 122 -17.42 -18.20 -9.79
CA ALA A 122 -17.56 -19.09 -8.63
C ALA A 122 -16.37 -18.93 -7.67
N SER A 123 -16.62 -19.02 -6.37
CA SER A 123 -15.55 -19.02 -5.37
C SER A 123 -14.85 -20.37 -5.34
N GLU A 124 -13.53 -20.35 -5.12
CA GLU A 124 -12.68 -21.51 -4.92
C GLU A 124 -11.91 -21.39 -3.59
N THR A 125 -11.79 -22.48 -2.85
CA THR A 125 -10.96 -22.51 -1.64
C THR A 125 -9.51 -22.83 -1.99
N LEU A 126 -8.62 -21.87 -1.75
CA LEU A 126 -7.17 -22.04 -1.85
C LEU A 126 -6.58 -22.41 -0.50
N ASN A 127 -5.86 -23.53 -0.43
CA ASN A 127 -5.17 -23.97 0.78
C ASN A 127 -3.66 -23.72 0.67
N HIS A 128 -3.10 -23.11 1.71
CA HIS A 128 -1.70 -22.73 1.80
C HIS A 128 -1.05 -23.35 3.02
N VAL A 129 0.23 -23.72 2.91
CA VAL A 129 1.06 -24.17 4.04
C VAL A 129 2.17 -23.16 4.25
N LEU A 130 2.03 -22.33 5.28
CA LEU A 130 2.99 -21.28 5.61
C LEU A 130 4.16 -21.83 6.42
N ARG A 131 5.31 -21.14 6.31
CA ARG A 131 6.51 -21.37 7.13
C ARG A 131 7.01 -20.02 7.64
N THR A 132 7.53 -19.99 8.86
CA THR A 132 7.99 -18.75 9.49
C THR A 132 9.21 -18.95 10.38
N GLY A 133 10.02 -17.90 10.54
CA GLY A 133 11.11 -17.89 11.51
C GLY A 133 10.58 -17.89 12.94
N VAL A 134 9.58 -17.05 13.21
CA VAL A 134 8.93 -16.93 14.52
C VAL A 134 7.42 -17.07 14.37
N TYR A 135 6.83 -18.02 15.10
CA TYR A 135 5.39 -18.21 15.21
C TYR A 135 4.91 -17.96 16.63
N ILE A 136 4.00 -17.01 16.80
CA ILE A 136 3.36 -16.65 18.07
C ILE A 136 1.86 -16.88 17.95
N ASP A 137 1.29 -17.58 18.92
CA ASP A 137 -0.15 -17.85 19.00
C ASP A 137 -0.61 -17.84 20.45
N ASN A 138 -1.72 -17.16 20.71
CA ASN A 138 -2.31 -16.96 22.04
C ASN A 138 -1.28 -16.57 23.12
N GLY A 139 -0.38 -15.63 22.78
CA GLY A 139 0.62 -15.09 23.71
C GLY A 139 1.79 -16.02 24.02
N ALA A 140 1.98 -17.10 23.27
CA ALA A 140 3.10 -18.02 23.42
C ALA A 140 3.86 -18.24 22.11
N ARG A 141 5.18 -18.41 22.21
CA ARG A 141 5.97 -18.87 21.07
C ARG A 141 5.74 -20.37 20.86
N VAL A 142 5.35 -20.76 19.65
CA VAL A 142 5.14 -22.17 19.29
C VAL A 142 6.40 -22.70 18.60
N ALA A 143 7.27 -23.37 19.36
CA ALA A 143 8.55 -23.85 18.87
C ALA A 143 8.41 -24.83 17.68
N SER A 144 7.40 -25.70 17.70
CA SER A 144 7.17 -26.66 16.62
C SER A 144 6.78 -26.03 15.29
N LYS A 145 6.29 -24.77 15.28
CA LYS A 145 5.96 -23.98 14.08
C LYS A 145 7.01 -22.92 13.73
N SER A 146 8.11 -22.84 14.49
CA SER A 146 9.12 -21.80 14.34
C SER A 146 10.44 -22.38 13.81
N VAL A 147 10.96 -21.83 12.72
CA VAL A 147 12.30 -22.17 12.23
C VAL A 147 13.36 -21.41 13.04
N ALA A 148 13.69 -21.92 14.23
CA ALA A 148 14.64 -21.25 15.12
C ALA A 148 16.02 -21.01 14.50
N ALA A 149 16.46 -21.89 13.59
CA ALA A 149 17.77 -21.78 12.95
C ALA A 149 17.92 -20.58 12.00
N ILE A 150 16.83 -19.95 11.55
CA ILE A 150 16.90 -18.76 10.67
C ILE A 150 17.01 -17.45 11.45
N VAL A 151 16.76 -17.49 12.77
CA VAL A 151 16.94 -16.36 13.67
C VAL A 151 18.40 -16.35 14.10
N SER A 152 19.22 -15.61 13.36
CA SER A 152 20.69 -15.62 13.53
C SER A 152 21.19 -14.67 14.61
N GLU A 153 20.39 -13.66 14.96
CA GLU A 153 20.71 -12.67 15.98
C GLU A 153 19.48 -12.34 16.84
N GLY A 154 19.72 -11.68 17.96
CA GLY A 154 18.68 -11.14 18.83
C GLY A 154 18.05 -12.17 19.77
N THR A 155 16.94 -11.76 20.38
CA THR A 155 16.20 -12.57 21.36
C THR A 155 14.73 -12.66 20.99
N VAL A 156 14.13 -13.83 21.21
CA VAL A 156 12.70 -14.09 20.99
C VAL A 156 12.13 -14.73 22.26
N SER A 157 11.10 -14.11 22.83
CA SER A 157 10.33 -14.60 23.97
C SER A 157 8.86 -14.83 23.56
N ASN A 158 8.02 -15.17 24.53
CA ASN A 158 6.57 -15.33 24.35
C ASN A 158 5.85 -14.02 24.03
N SER A 159 6.41 -12.87 24.42
CA SER A 159 5.76 -11.56 24.30
C SER A 159 6.57 -10.52 23.51
N ALA A 160 7.84 -10.79 23.23
CA ALA A 160 8.67 -9.86 22.48
C ALA A 160 9.81 -10.51 21.68
N ALA A 161 10.19 -9.85 20.60
CA ALA A 161 11.44 -10.08 19.89
C ALA A 161 12.25 -8.77 19.85
N LYS A 162 13.57 -8.87 20.04
CA LYS A 162 14.48 -7.71 20.05
C LYS A 162 15.75 -7.99 19.26
N GLY A 163 16.12 -7.10 18.34
CA GLY A 163 17.36 -7.15 17.58
C GLY A 163 17.47 -8.38 16.68
N VAL A 164 16.34 -8.89 16.19
CA VAL A 164 16.29 -10.15 15.42
C VAL A 164 16.76 -9.92 13.99
N TYR A 165 17.72 -10.73 13.52
CA TYR A 165 18.08 -10.81 12.11
C TYR A 165 17.51 -12.09 11.47
N ILE A 166 16.73 -11.91 10.40
CA ILE A 166 16.21 -13.00 9.55
C ILE A 166 16.53 -12.68 8.08
N GLU A 167 17.24 -13.59 7.42
CA GLU A 167 17.40 -13.58 5.96
C GLU A 167 16.87 -14.87 5.35
N SER A 168 15.95 -14.75 4.39
CA SER A 168 15.46 -15.89 3.62
C SER A 168 15.58 -15.62 2.13
N ARG A 169 16.30 -16.50 1.44
CA ARG A 169 16.36 -16.57 -0.03
C ARG A 169 15.37 -17.57 -0.61
N GLU A 170 14.54 -18.14 0.24
CA GLU A 170 13.45 -19.02 -0.13
C GLU A 170 12.20 -18.21 -0.52
N PRO A 171 11.48 -18.62 -1.58
CA PRO A 171 10.16 -18.09 -1.83
C PRO A 171 9.21 -18.47 -0.68
N LYS A 172 8.11 -17.71 -0.52
CA LYS A 172 6.98 -18.10 0.35
C LYS A 172 7.38 -18.39 1.82
N PHE A 173 8.31 -17.61 2.37
CA PHE A 173 8.74 -17.73 3.77
C PHE A 173 8.47 -16.44 4.55
N ASN A 174 7.82 -16.56 5.70
CA ASN A 174 7.49 -15.44 6.58
C ASN A 174 8.59 -15.16 7.61
N GLY A 175 8.82 -13.89 7.95
CA GLY A 175 9.71 -13.57 9.08
C GLY A 175 9.04 -13.89 10.42
N PHE A 176 7.91 -13.22 10.66
CA PHE A 176 7.06 -13.39 11.82
C PHE A 176 5.62 -13.71 11.41
N ILE A 177 4.99 -14.63 12.12
CA ILE A 177 3.54 -14.81 12.13
C ILE A 177 3.08 -14.67 13.59
N VAL A 178 2.23 -13.68 13.85
CA VAL A 178 1.62 -13.45 15.16
C VAL A 178 0.10 -13.53 15.00
N THR A 179 -0.53 -14.47 15.69
CA THR A 179 -1.97 -14.75 15.53
C THR A 179 -2.65 -15.01 16.89
N GLY A 180 -3.94 -15.34 16.86
CA GLY A 180 -4.74 -15.60 18.05
C GLY A 180 -4.90 -14.36 18.92
N LEU A 181 -5.10 -14.56 20.22
CA LEU A 181 -5.16 -13.49 21.24
C LEU A 181 -3.75 -13.14 21.74
N SER A 182 -2.89 -12.68 20.83
CA SER A 182 -1.50 -12.34 21.15
C SER A 182 -1.28 -10.83 21.29
N ASN A 183 -0.52 -10.41 22.29
CA ASN A 183 0.10 -9.08 22.37
C ASN A 183 1.61 -9.25 22.21
N TYR A 184 2.20 -8.73 21.14
CA TYR A 184 3.60 -8.99 20.81
C TYR A 184 4.34 -7.72 20.37
N THR A 185 5.56 -7.52 20.87
CA THR A 185 6.42 -6.39 20.47
C THR A 185 7.65 -6.88 19.72
N ILE A 186 7.94 -6.27 18.57
CA ILE A 186 9.11 -6.56 17.74
C ILE A 186 9.93 -5.27 17.66
N THR A 187 11.11 -5.26 18.28
CA THR A 187 11.98 -4.09 18.37
C THR A 187 13.29 -4.32 17.62
N ASP A 188 13.67 -3.36 16.79
CA ASP A 188 14.87 -3.35 15.95
C ASP A 188 15.09 -4.63 15.10
N PRO A 189 14.06 -5.19 14.42
CA PRO A 189 14.28 -6.34 13.54
C PRO A 189 14.96 -5.93 12.23
N THR A 190 15.82 -6.79 11.72
CA THR A 190 16.28 -6.78 10.32
C THR A 190 15.72 -8.00 9.60
N ILE A 191 14.89 -7.79 8.58
CA ILE A 191 14.24 -8.86 7.82
C ILE A 191 14.54 -8.68 6.33
N LEU A 192 15.25 -9.63 5.74
CA LEU A 192 15.64 -9.64 4.32
C LEU A 192 15.01 -10.83 3.61
N LEU A 193 14.10 -10.59 2.67
CA LEU A 193 13.35 -11.64 1.98
C LEU A 193 13.54 -11.57 0.46
N TYR A 194 13.88 -12.70 -0.15
CA TYR A 194 14.04 -12.85 -1.59
C TYR A 194 13.19 -13.98 -2.16
N GLY A 195 12.81 -13.84 -3.42
CA GLY A 195 11.90 -14.76 -4.11
C GLY A 195 10.45 -14.39 -3.87
N ASN A 196 9.56 -14.88 -4.74
CA ASN A 196 8.16 -14.51 -4.73
C ASN A 196 7.44 -14.96 -3.45
N GLY A 197 6.41 -14.21 -3.06
CA GLY A 197 5.39 -14.68 -2.12
C GLY A 197 4.49 -15.75 -2.75
N GLY A 198 3.43 -16.12 -2.04
CA GLY A 198 2.48 -17.14 -2.50
C GLY A 198 1.08 -16.61 -2.75
N ASN A 199 0.47 -16.06 -1.72
CA ASN A 199 -0.84 -15.41 -1.73
C ASN A 199 -0.78 -14.26 -0.71
N ASP A 200 -0.79 -13.03 -1.21
CA ASP A 200 -0.69 -11.83 -0.38
C ASP A 200 -2.02 -11.41 0.29
N PHE A 201 -3.13 -12.10 0.02
CA PHE A 201 -4.40 -11.99 0.76
C PHE A 201 -4.37 -12.76 2.07
N VAL A 202 -3.38 -13.64 2.27
CA VAL A 202 -3.12 -14.33 3.55
C VAL A 202 -1.72 -14.07 4.09
N GLY A 203 -1.01 -13.09 3.51
CA GLY A 203 0.35 -12.74 3.93
C GLY A 203 1.37 -13.85 3.72
N PHE A 204 1.20 -14.75 2.75
CA PHE A 204 2.11 -15.88 2.54
C PHE A 204 3.45 -15.41 1.96
N GLY A 205 4.49 -15.43 2.79
CA GLY A 205 5.81 -14.90 2.48
C GLY A 205 6.05 -13.47 3.01
N ALA A 206 5.14 -12.91 3.79
CA ALA A 206 5.28 -11.58 4.35
C ALA A 206 6.42 -11.48 5.40
N GLY A 207 7.09 -10.33 5.48
CA GLY A 207 8.03 -10.03 6.57
C GLY A 207 7.40 -10.23 7.95
N ILE A 208 6.31 -9.52 8.22
CA ILE A 208 5.52 -9.64 9.45
C ILE A 208 4.05 -9.83 9.06
N LYS A 209 3.46 -10.93 9.50
CA LYS A 209 2.02 -11.23 9.41
C LYS A 209 1.38 -11.13 10.79
N ALA A 210 0.44 -10.20 10.95
CA ALA A 210 -0.51 -10.16 12.06
C ALA A 210 -1.87 -10.70 11.61
N ASP A 211 -2.55 -11.49 12.44
CA ASP A 211 -3.85 -12.07 12.07
C ASP A 211 -4.69 -12.42 13.30
N GLY A 212 -5.92 -12.89 13.09
CA GLY A 212 -6.85 -13.24 14.17
C GLY A 212 -7.21 -11.99 14.98
N TYR A 213 -6.81 -11.95 16.25
CA TYR A 213 -7.02 -10.82 17.16
C TYR A 213 -5.69 -10.27 17.70
N ALA A 214 -4.58 -10.58 17.02
CA ALA A 214 -3.26 -10.20 17.48
C ALA A 214 -3.07 -8.68 17.50
N LYS A 215 -2.39 -8.17 18.52
CA LYS A 215 -1.91 -6.79 18.60
C LYS A 215 -0.40 -6.81 18.53
N VAL A 216 0.14 -6.30 17.43
CA VAL A 216 1.58 -6.33 17.15
C VAL A 216 2.11 -4.91 17.12
N LYS A 217 3.09 -4.64 17.98
CA LYS A 217 3.88 -3.41 17.92
C LYS A 217 5.21 -3.72 17.24
N VAL A 218 5.58 -2.91 16.26
CA VAL A 218 6.86 -2.96 15.56
C VAL A 218 7.54 -1.61 15.74
N ASP A 219 8.80 -1.61 16.16
CA ASP A 219 9.57 -0.39 16.40
C ASP A 219 11.00 -0.56 15.87
N GLY A 220 11.49 0.40 15.10
CA GLY A 220 12.86 0.38 14.57
C GLY A 220 13.13 -0.69 13.49
N ALA A 221 12.11 -1.18 12.77
CA ALA A 221 12.29 -2.26 11.80
C ALA A 221 13.02 -1.81 10.53
N TYR A 222 13.92 -2.66 10.05
CA TYR A 222 14.43 -2.63 8.67
C TYR A 222 13.90 -3.86 7.93
N ILE A 223 13.01 -3.67 6.96
CA ILE A 223 12.46 -4.76 6.15
C ILE A 223 12.74 -4.49 4.68
N TYR A 224 13.46 -5.42 4.05
CA TYR A 224 13.68 -5.44 2.62
C TYR A 224 13.08 -6.71 2.02
N ALA A 225 12.23 -6.57 1.00
CA ALA A 225 11.65 -7.71 0.30
C ALA A 225 11.76 -7.55 -1.22
N LYS A 226 12.21 -8.60 -1.92
CA LYS A 226 12.30 -8.62 -3.39
C LYS A 226 11.68 -9.90 -3.95
N GLY A 227 10.55 -9.75 -4.62
CA GLY A 227 9.78 -10.85 -5.20
C GLY A 227 8.37 -10.38 -5.55
N ALA A 228 7.73 -11.01 -6.53
CA ALA A 228 6.32 -10.77 -6.80
C ALA A 228 5.51 -11.18 -5.57
N ILE A 229 4.53 -10.37 -5.16
CA ILE A 229 3.66 -10.53 -3.98
C ILE A 229 4.42 -10.88 -2.69
N ARG A 230 5.67 -10.42 -2.56
CA ARG A 230 6.52 -10.59 -1.36
C ARG A 230 6.37 -9.37 -0.46
N THR A 231 5.21 -9.26 0.19
CA THR A 231 4.87 -8.12 1.04
C THR A 231 5.80 -8.00 2.25
N ALA A 232 5.98 -6.79 2.76
CA ALA A 232 6.73 -6.60 4.01
C ALA A 232 5.82 -6.79 5.22
N MET A 233 4.62 -6.21 5.16
CA MET A 233 3.65 -6.23 6.25
C MET A 233 2.31 -6.77 5.77
N PHE A 234 1.70 -7.62 6.59
CA PHE A 234 0.33 -8.09 6.38
C PHE A 234 -0.43 -8.00 7.70
N ALA A 235 -1.68 -7.56 7.65
CA ALA A 235 -2.61 -7.68 8.78
C ALA A 235 -3.97 -8.20 8.29
N GLY A 236 -4.44 -9.30 8.89
CA GLY A 236 -5.72 -9.93 8.59
C GLY A 236 -6.65 -10.01 9.80
N GLY A 237 -7.85 -10.54 9.59
CA GLY A 237 -8.84 -10.77 10.65
C GLY A 237 -9.23 -9.46 11.35
N ASN A 238 -9.14 -9.43 12.68
CA ASN A 238 -9.37 -8.25 13.52
C ASN A 238 -8.05 -7.78 14.18
N SER A 239 -6.90 -8.09 13.57
CA SER A 239 -5.60 -7.77 14.14
C SER A 239 -5.30 -6.27 14.10
N THR A 240 -4.38 -5.84 14.97
CA THR A 240 -3.85 -4.47 15.01
C THR A 240 -2.34 -4.49 14.83
N LEU A 241 -1.84 -3.62 13.95
CA LEU A 241 -0.42 -3.44 13.68
C LEU A 241 -0.03 -1.97 13.94
N ASP A 242 0.90 -1.74 14.86
CA ASP A 242 1.44 -0.41 15.18
C ASP A 242 2.93 -0.38 14.83
N VAL A 243 3.28 0.32 13.75
CA VAL A 243 4.63 0.35 13.15
C VAL A 243 5.25 1.72 13.36
N ASN A 244 6.36 1.76 14.09
CA ASN A 244 7.01 2.98 14.52
C ASN A 244 8.47 3.01 14.03
N ASN A 245 8.96 4.19 13.65
CA ASN A 245 10.38 4.45 13.37
C ASN A 245 11.02 3.44 12.39
N SER A 246 10.25 2.95 11.42
CA SER A 246 10.64 1.80 10.60
C SER A 246 10.94 2.20 9.16
N PHE A 247 11.82 1.42 8.51
CA PHE A 247 12.14 1.49 7.10
C PHE A 247 11.72 0.20 6.39
N ILE A 248 10.81 0.35 5.43
CA ILE A 248 10.27 -0.75 4.63
C ILE A 248 10.56 -0.44 3.15
N ASP A 249 11.24 -1.34 2.45
CA ASP A 249 11.51 -1.25 1.01
C ASP A 249 11.16 -2.58 0.32
N VAL A 250 10.14 -2.56 -0.54
CA VAL A 250 9.75 -3.72 -1.35
C VAL A 250 10.00 -3.50 -2.83
N ARG A 251 10.50 -4.53 -3.50
CA ARG A 251 10.89 -4.53 -4.92
C ARG A 251 10.12 -5.59 -5.69
N ASN A 252 9.89 -5.31 -6.96
CA ASN A 252 9.25 -6.23 -7.89
C ASN A 252 10.10 -7.52 -8.02
N GLY A 253 9.44 -8.62 -8.35
CA GLY A 253 10.07 -9.88 -8.71
C GLY A 253 9.83 -10.27 -10.16
N THR A 254 10.22 -11.50 -10.49
CA THR A 254 9.94 -12.13 -11.78
C THR A 254 8.70 -12.99 -11.61
N LEU A 255 7.67 -12.77 -12.44
CA LEU A 255 6.49 -13.62 -12.45
C LEU A 255 6.86 -15.05 -12.89
N PRO A 256 6.19 -16.09 -12.37
CA PRO A 256 6.34 -17.45 -12.88
C PRO A 256 6.06 -17.49 -14.39
N SER A 257 6.78 -18.34 -15.14
CA SER A 257 6.62 -18.42 -16.61
C SER A 257 5.26 -18.94 -17.04
N ASP A 258 4.57 -19.66 -16.16
CA ASP A 258 3.23 -20.22 -16.31
C ASP A 258 2.14 -19.30 -15.73
N TYR A 259 2.51 -18.14 -15.18
CA TYR A 259 1.53 -17.17 -14.69
C TYR A 259 0.76 -16.55 -15.85
N SER A 260 -0.56 -16.54 -15.73
CA SER A 260 -1.47 -15.79 -16.60
C SER A 260 -2.14 -14.71 -15.79
N PHE A 261 -2.26 -13.52 -16.39
CA PHE A 261 -2.94 -12.38 -15.76
C PHE A 261 -4.34 -12.79 -15.28
N THR A 262 -4.68 -12.37 -14.06
CA THR A 262 -5.99 -12.60 -13.46
C THR A 262 -6.26 -11.54 -12.40
N VAL A 263 -7.55 -11.23 -12.20
CA VAL A 263 -8.03 -10.39 -11.09
C VAL A 263 -8.63 -11.23 -9.95
N ALA A 264 -8.56 -12.56 -10.04
CA ALA A 264 -9.06 -13.47 -9.01
C ALA A 264 -8.27 -13.27 -7.70
N THR A 265 -8.98 -12.98 -6.61
CA THR A 265 -8.35 -12.73 -5.30
C THR A 265 -7.53 -13.94 -4.84
N GLY A 266 -6.36 -13.70 -4.28
CA GLY A 266 -5.43 -14.75 -3.85
C GLY A 266 -4.73 -15.53 -4.97
N LYS A 267 -5.03 -15.27 -6.25
CA LYS A 267 -4.28 -15.79 -7.42
C LYS A 267 -3.51 -14.72 -8.19
N LEU A 268 -3.93 -13.46 -8.13
CA LEU A 268 -3.18 -12.38 -8.79
C LEU A 268 -1.76 -12.27 -8.23
N MET A 269 -0.80 -12.07 -9.13
CA MET A 269 0.60 -11.85 -8.78
C MET A 269 1.13 -10.49 -9.24
N GLU A 270 0.31 -9.72 -9.95
CA GLU A 270 0.61 -8.37 -10.39
C GLU A 270 -0.61 -7.45 -10.22
N VAL A 271 -0.37 -6.13 -10.19
CA VAL A 271 -1.45 -5.16 -10.09
C VAL A 271 -2.40 -5.32 -11.29
N PRO A 272 -3.73 -5.25 -11.10
CA PRO A 272 -4.65 -5.17 -12.22
C PRO A 272 -4.29 -3.99 -13.12
N TRP A 273 -3.81 -4.29 -14.34
CA TRP A 273 -3.36 -3.25 -15.27
C TRP A 273 -4.51 -2.31 -15.68
N VAL A 274 -5.75 -2.79 -15.59
CA VAL A 274 -6.99 -2.03 -15.81
C VAL A 274 -7.19 -0.85 -14.85
N LEU A 275 -6.37 -0.76 -13.79
CA LEU A 275 -6.28 0.43 -12.93
C LEU A 275 -5.36 1.53 -13.50
N GLY A 276 -4.71 1.27 -14.64
CA GLY A 276 -3.71 2.14 -15.24
C GLY A 276 -2.34 2.06 -14.59
N LEU A 277 -2.02 0.88 -14.04
CA LEU A 277 -0.83 0.61 -13.25
C LEU A 277 -0.05 -0.62 -13.76
N ALA A 278 1.22 -0.72 -13.36
CA ALA A 278 2.05 -1.90 -13.57
C ALA A 278 2.91 -2.18 -12.33
N GLY A 279 3.38 -3.42 -12.17
CA GLY A 279 4.20 -3.84 -11.02
C GLY A 279 3.59 -5.01 -10.27
N ASN A 280 4.39 -5.65 -9.42
CA ASN A 280 4.02 -6.95 -8.86
C ASN A 280 4.35 -7.14 -7.39
N ASN A 281 4.64 -6.07 -6.65
CA ASN A 281 4.81 -6.18 -5.20
C ASN A 281 4.27 -4.97 -4.46
N ARG A 282 3.55 -5.19 -3.35
CA ARG A 282 3.04 -4.13 -2.46
C ARG A 282 3.67 -4.24 -1.07
N ALA A 283 3.93 -3.11 -0.41
CA ALA A 283 4.66 -3.14 0.86
C ALA A 283 3.79 -3.65 2.01
N THR A 284 2.54 -3.19 2.05
CA THR A 284 1.55 -3.54 3.06
C THR A 284 0.26 -4.01 2.40
N ASN A 285 -0.34 -5.07 2.94
CA ASN A 285 -1.72 -5.44 2.61
C ASN A 285 -2.55 -5.67 3.89
N LEU A 286 -3.73 -5.05 3.97
CA LEU A 286 -4.69 -5.22 5.07
C LEU A 286 -5.96 -5.89 4.56
N VAL A 287 -6.41 -6.94 5.25
CA VAL A 287 -7.55 -7.77 4.88
C VAL A 287 -8.54 -7.91 6.04
N GLY A 288 -9.84 -8.07 5.74
CA GLY A 288 -10.89 -8.26 6.74
C GLY A 288 -11.20 -6.98 7.53
N SER A 289 -10.98 -7.00 8.83
CA SER A 289 -11.25 -5.88 9.76
C SER A 289 -9.98 -5.35 10.44
N ALA A 290 -8.82 -5.57 9.82
CA ALA A 290 -7.53 -5.20 10.41
C ALA A 290 -7.37 -3.68 10.54
N THR A 291 -6.56 -3.27 11.51
CA THR A 291 -6.15 -1.88 11.71
C THR A 291 -4.62 -1.77 11.66
N ALA A 292 -4.10 -0.82 10.89
CA ALA A 292 -2.66 -0.52 10.89
C ALA A 292 -2.39 0.97 11.10
N THR A 293 -1.40 1.27 11.94
CA THR A 293 -0.87 2.62 12.14
C THR A 293 0.62 2.63 11.85
N TYR A 294 1.06 3.57 11.02
CA TYR A 294 2.47 3.87 10.76
C TYR A 294 2.81 5.24 11.35
N THR A 295 3.83 5.33 12.19
CA THR A 295 4.31 6.58 12.77
C THR A 295 5.80 6.75 12.50
N ALA A 296 6.20 7.95 12.09
CA ALA A 296 7.62 8.30 11.85
C ALA A 296 8.37 7.28 10.98
N SER A 297 7.66 6.68 10.00
CA SER A 297 8.17 5.56 9.22
C SER A 297 8.32 5.92 7.74
N ARG A 298 9.18 5.18 7.04
CA ARG A 298 9.37 5.29 5.60
C ARG A 298 8.97 3.99 4.92
N ILE A 299 7.95 4.06 4.09
CA ILE A 299 7.37 2.93 3.35
C ILE A 299 7.61 3.16 1.86
N ARG A 300 8.38 2.29 1.24
CA ARG A 300 8.74 2.38 -0.17
C ARG A 300 8.37 1.10 -0.91
N ALA A 301 7.71 1.26 -2.05
CA ALA A 301 7.51 0.20 -3.03
C ALA A 301 8.15 0.57 -4.37
N GLN A 302 8.65 -0.43 -5.09
CA GLN A 302 9.10 -0.22 -6.46
C GLN A 302 7.93 0.06 -7.39
N GLY A 303 6.92 -0.82 -7.41
CA GLY A 303 5.69 -0.66 -8.18
C GLY A 303 4.47 -1.16 -7.40
N TRP A 304 3.31 -1.28 -8.06
CA TRP A 304 2.02 -1.64 -7.45
C TRP A 304 1.55 -0.71 -6.32
N GLY A 305 2.03 -0.86 -5.08
CA GLY A 305 1.42 -0.18 -3.92
C GLY A 305 2.30 -0.10 -2.68
N ALA A 306 2.25 1.02 -1.96
CA ALA A 306 2.88 1.08 -0.63
C ALA A 306 1.91 0.61 0.48
N LEU A 307 0.68 1.12 0.51
CA LEU A 307 -0.29 0.88 1.58
C LEU A 307 -1.63 0.36 1.01
N SER A 308 -1.80 -0.95 0.90
CA SER A 308 -3.00 -1.55 0.29
C SER A 308 -4.01 -2.04 1.32
N THR A 309 -5.30 -1.94 0.98
CA THR A 309 -6.39 -2.69 1.60
C THR A 309 -7.12 -3.50 0.54
N ASP A 310 -7.45 -4.75 0.85
CA ASP A 310 -8.09 -5.70 -0.06
C ASP A 310 -9.03 -6.61 0.73
N ASP A 311 -10.08 -7.13 0.08
CA ASP A 311 -11.04 -8.08 0.68
C ASP A 311 -11.51 -7.66 2.10
N THR A 312 -12.10 -6.47 2.14
CA THR A 312 -12.32 -5.72 3.38
C THR A 312 -13.74 -5.89 3.92
N THR A 313 -13.85 -6.14 5.22
CA THR A 313 -15.08 -5.97 5.99
C THR A 313 -15.12 -4.58 6.63
N LYS A 314 -14.06 -4.17 7.31
CA LYS A 314 -13.92 -2.85 7.96
C LYS A 314 -12.48 -2.52 8.33
N VAL A 315 -11.72 -1.94 7.41
CA VAL A 315 -10.27 -1.69 7.60
C VAL A 315 -9.99 -0.24 8.00
N ARG A 316 -9.03 -0.01 8.88
CA ARG A 316 -8.56 1.34 9.24
C ARG A 316 -7.05 1.44 9.07
N LEU A 317 -6.61 2.32 8.18
CA LEU A 317 -5.21 2.55 7.91
C LEU A 317 -4.85 4.00 8.27
N LYS A 318 -3.81 4.17 9.08
CA LYS A 318 -3.29 5.49 9.43
C LYS A 318 -1.79 5.56 9.18
N ALA A 319 -1.34 6.66 8.59
CA ALA A 319 0.06 7.07 8.57
C ALA A 319 0.19 8.47 9.17
N LYS A 320 1.16 8.64 10.06
CA LYS A 320 1.46 9.90 10.73
C LYS A 320 2.96 10.19 10.66
N ASP A 321 3.33 11.43 10.36
CA ASP A 321 4.73 11.89 10.31
C ASP A 321 5.61 11.00 9.42
N SER A 322 5.02 10.42 8.38
CA SER A 322 5.61 9.32 7.62
C SER A 322 5.84 9.68 6.15
N ARG A 323 6.78 8.97 5.52
CA ARG A 323 7.09 9.11 4.10
C ARG A 323 6.67 7.86 3.33
N ILE A 324 5.81 8.05 2.34
CA ILE A 324 5.25 7.00 1.50
C ILE A 324 5.75 7.23 0.07
N GLU A 325 6.33 6.19 -0.53
CA GLU A 325 6.96 6.28 -1.84
C GLU A 325 6.60 5.10 -2.74
N VAL A 326 6.22 5.40 -3.99
CA VAL A 326 6.22 4.40 -5.06
C VAL A 326 7.03 4.94 -6.23
N THR A 327 8.12 4.25 -6.57
CA THR A 327 9.15 4.82 -7.46
C THR A 327 8.96 4.53 -8.95
N GLN A 328 8.14 3.55 -9.28
CA GLN A 328 7.67 3.23 -10.62
C GLN A 328 6.14 3.17 -10.58
N SER A 329 5.51 2.55 -11.59
CA SER A 329 4.06 2.55 -11.69
C SER A 329 3.39 1.95 -10.44
N GLY A 330 2.35 2.61 -9.93
CA GLY A 330 1.65 2.20 -8.70
C GLY A 330 1.08 3.35 -7.86
N TYR A 331 0.50 2.99 -6.72
CA TYR A 331 -0.21 3.89 -5.83
C TYR A 331 0.42 4.05 -4.43
N GLY A 332 0.25 5.22 -3.82
CA GLY A 332 0.64 5.45 -2.43
C GLY A 332 -0.19 4.64 -1.46
N ALA A 333 -1.51 4.68 -1.63
CA ALA A 333 -2.45 3.89 -0.86
C ALA A 333 -3.68 3.45 -1.68
N TYR A 334 -4.34 2.39 -1.22
CA TYR A 334 -5.56 1.85 -1.81
C TYR A 334 -6.57 1.59 -0.71
N SER A 335 -7.72 2.25 -0.80
CA SER A 335 -8.84 2.14 0.13
C SER A 335 -10.01 1.50 -0.60
N ILE A 336 -10.43 0.30 -0.19
CA ILE A 336 -11.56 -0.42 -0.79
C ILE A 336 -12.66 -0.74 0.23
N GLY A 337 -13.93 -0.74 -0.20
CA GLY A 337 -15.05 -1.15 0.67
C GLY A 337 -15.24 -0.22 1.88
N ASP A 338 -15.52 -0.75 3.08
CA ASP A 338 -15.50 0.04 4.33
C ASP A 338 -14.05 0.20 4.84
N SER A 339 -13.23 0.90 4.06
CA SER A 339 -11.88 1.31 4.45
C SER A 339 -11.82 2.81 4.70
N VAL A 340 -10.99 3.21 5.68
CA VAL A 340 -10.65 4.61 5.93
C VAL A 340 -9.13 4.75 6.05
N ASP A 341 -8.56 5.49 5.10
CA ASP A 341 -7.13 5.78 5.05
C ASP A 341 -6.87 7.22 5.51
N THR A 342 -6.02 7.40 6.51
CA THR A 342 -5.71 8.73 7.07
C THR A 342 -4.21 9.03 7.03
N PHE A 343 -3.86 10.15 6.40
CA PHE A 343 -2.51 10.67 6.28
C PHE A 343 -2.39 11.99 7.03
N ASP A 344 -1.60 12.00 8.11
CA ASP A 344 -1.45 13.11 9.05
C ASP A 344 0.01 13.58 9.04
N ASN A 345 0.27 14.79 8.56
CA ASN A 345 1.63 15.34 8.38
C ASN A 345 2.56 14.38 7.59
N CYS A 346 2.04 13.80 6.51
CA CYS A 346 2.77 12.83 5.70
C CYS A 346 3.36 13.43 4.42
N ARG A 347 4.35 12.74 3.85
CA ARG A 347 4.89 13.03 2.52
C ARG A 347 4.68 11.84 1.59
N ILE A 348 3.86 12.02 0.56
CA ILE A 348 3.53 10.96 -0.41
C ILE A 348 4.12 11.33 -1.77
N ASN A 349 5.00 10.49 -2.32
CA ASN A 349 5.61 10.67 -3.65
C ASN A 349 5.42 9.42 -4.49
N VAL A 350 4.69 9.52 -5.60
CA VAL A 350 4.22 8.36 -6.37
C VAL A 350 4.29 8.64 -7.86
N ALA A 351 4.55 7.60 -8.65
CA ALA A 351 4.58 7.74 -10.09
C ALA A 351 3.18 7.93 -10.71
N ASP A 352 2.13 7.30 -10.16
CA ASP A 352 0.79 7.38 -10.75
C ASP A 352 -0.27 8.01 -9.84
N MET A 353 -0.56 7.44 -8.67
CA MET A 353 -1.73 7.85 -7.88
C MET A 353 -1.39 7.89 -6.39
N ALA A 354 -1.78 8.95 -5.67
CA ALA A 354 -1.47 9.01 -4.24
C ALA A 354 -2.41 8.14 -3.42
N LEU A 355 -3.69 8.14 -3.79
CA LEU A 355 -4.72 7.30 -3.21
C LEU A 355 -5.64 6.82 -4.32
N ILE A 356 -5.99 5.54 -4.26
CA ILE A 356 -7.15 4.99 -4.96
C ILE A 356 -8.24 4.74 -3.93
N MET A 357 -9.45 5.20 -4.23
CA MET A 357 -10.66 4.84 -3.48
C MET A 357 -11.50 3.96 -4.40
N ALA A 358 -11.98 2.83 -3.91
CA ALA A 358 -12.66 1.86 -4.77
C ALA A 358 -13.82 1.20 -4.04
N ASN A 359 -14.97 1.06 -4.70
CA ASN A 359 -16.13 0.31 -4.21
C ASN A 359 -16.69 0.73 -2.85
N GLY A 360 -18.01 0.60 -2.67
CA GLY A 360 -18.66 0.89 -1.39
C GLY A 360 -18.35 2.30 -0.86
N ALA A 361 -18.11 2.41 0.44
CA ALA A 361 -17.90 3.68 1.14
C ALA A 361 -16.42 4.02 1.41
N ALA A 362 -15.50 3.55 0.56
CA ALA A 362 -14.07 3.76 0.77
C ALA A 362 -13.75 5.25 0.92
N SER A 363 -12.83 5.58 1.84
CA SER A 363 -12.62 6.94 2.34
C SER A 363 -11.15 7.26 2.54
N GLY A 364 -10.80 8.54 2.35
CA GLY A 364 -9.43 9.02 2.46
C GLY A 364 -9.35 10.38 3.13
N THR A 365 -8.32 10.61 3.96
CA THR A 365 -8.07 11.92 4.60
C THR A 365 -6.61 12.31 4.47
N PHE A 366 -6.34 13.49 3.89
CA PHE A 366 -5.06 14.18 3.94
C PHE A 366 -5.18 15.39 4.87
N THR A 367 -4.44 15.40 5.97
CA THR A 367 -4.57 16.41 7.02
C THR A 367 -3.22 16.90 7.55
N ASN A 368 -3.28 18.01 8.31
CA ASN A 368 -2.17 18.62 9.05
C ASN A 368 -0.90 18.78 8.20
N GLY A 369 -1.01 19.46 7.06
CA GLY A 369 0.14 19.75 6.20
C GLY A 369 0.64 18.58 5.37
N THR A 370 -0.14 17.51 5.20
CA THR A 370 0.25 16.40 4.32
C THR A 370 0.49 16.88 2.89
N VAL A 371 1.60 16.47 2.29
CA VAL A 371 1.99 16.87 0.92
C VAL A 371 2.06 15.65 0.00
N VAL A 372 1.21 15.66 -1.01
CA VAL A 372 1.16 14.69 -2.11
C VAL A 372 1.87 15.23 -3.34
N ASN A 373 2.74 14.42 -3.93
CA ASN A 373 3.29 14.58 -5.27
C ASN A 373 2.97 13.35 -6.11
N SER A 374 2.06 13.51 -7.06
CA SER A 374 1.64 12.45 -7.96
C SER A 374 2.06 12.72 -9.40
N GLY A 375 2.60 11.70 -10.07
CA GLY A 375 2.96 11.75 -11.49
C GLY A 375 1.79 11.58 -12.46
N ARG A 376 0.60 11.17 -11.98
CA ARG A 376 -0.66 11.25 -12.72
C ARG A 376 -1.72 11.96 -11.87
N PHE A 377 -2.68 11.22 -11.34
CA PHE A 377 -3.80 11.76 -10.57
C PHE A 377 -3.46 11.92 -9.10
N GLY A 378 -4.00 12.94 -8.43
CA GLY A 378 -3.89 13.06 -6.98
C GLY A 378 -4.61 11.90 -6.29
N VAL A 379 -5.92 11.84 -6.50
CA VAL A 379 -6.81 10.75 -6.04
C VAL A 379 -7.60 10.23 -7.24
N MET A 380 -7.62 8.92 -7.44
CA MET A 380 -8.49 8.26 -8.40
C MET A 380 -9.56 7.48 -7.63
N MET A 381 -10.81 7.61 -8.06
CA MET A 381 -11.92 6.83 -7.51
C MET A 381 -12.58 6.03 -8.60
N HIS A 382 -12.95 4.79 -8.30
CA HIS A 382 -13.71 3.97 -9.23
C HIS A 382 -14.76 3.13 -8.52
N SER A 383 -15.98 3.17 -9.06
CA SER A 383 -17.11 2.37 -8.57
C SER A 383 -17.50 2.61 -7.09
N ASN A 384 -17.07 3.73 -6.49
CA ASN A 384 -17.49 4.10 -5.14
C ASN A 384 -18.99 4.48 -5.13
N SER A 385 -19.74 3.87 -4.21
CA SER A 385 -21.16 4.18 -3.96
C SER A 385 -21.36 5.03 -2.70
N GLY A 386 -20.34 5.82 -2.34
CA GLY A 386 -20.33 6.69 -1.17
C GLY A 386 -18.90 7.00 -0.72
N GLY A 387 -18.71 7.11 0.60
CA GLY A 387 -17.43 7.42 1.21
C GLY A 387 -17.10 8.91 1.21
N THR A 388 -15.97 9.26 1.84
CA THR A 388 -15.55 10.67 1.97
C THR A 388 -14.06 10.84 1.69
N LEU A 389 -13.73 11.78 0.81
CA LEU A 389 -12.40 12.33 0.67
C LEU A 389 -12.30 13.67 1.42
N ILE A 390 -11.34 13.78 2.33
CA ILE A 390 -11.05 15.03 3.06
C ILE A 390 -9.62 15.48 2.74
N VAL A 391 -9.47 16.74 2.32
CA VAL A 391 -8.17 17.41 2.17
C VAL A 391 -8.21 18.70 2.98
N ASN A 392 -7.48 18.78 4.08
CA ASN A 392 -7.60 19.93 4.98
C ASN A 392 -6.32 20.35 5.70
N LYS A 393 -6.45 21.44 6.47
CA LYS A 393 -5.45 21.91 7.44
C LYS A 393 -4.04 22.06 6.84
N GLY A 394 -3.95 22.82 5.75
CA GLY A 394 -2.69 23.12 5.07
C GLY A 394 -2.17 22.01 4.14
N SER A 395 -2.91 20.91 3.97
CA SER A 395 -2.50 19.83 3.07
C SER A 395 -2.50 20.27 1.60
N VAL A 396 -1.62 19.68 0.81
CA VAL A 396 -1.38 20.03 -0.59
C VAL A 396 -1.38 18.78 -1.46
N ILE A 397 -2.14 18.81 -2.55
CA ILE A 397 -2.10 17.79 -3.61
C ILE A 397 -1.50 18.39 -4.87
N ASN A 398 -0.27 18.00 -5.21
CA ASN A 398 0.35 18.29 -6.49
C ASN A 398 0.17 17.07 -7.41
N SER A 399 -0.41 17.29 -8.59
CA SER A 399 -0.72 16.23 -9.56
C SER A 399 -0.34 16.68 -10.97
N LYS A 400 0.09 15.76 -11.83
CA LYS A 400 0.35 16.07 -13.25
C LYS A 400 -0.93 16.07 -14.07
N GLU A 401 -1.85 15.20 -13.71
CA GLU A 401 -3.20 15.14 -14.27
C GLU A 401 -4.20 15.74 -13.27
N ALA A 402 -5.45 15.25 -13.27
CA ALA A 402 -6.47 15.79 -12.39
C ALA A 402 -6.11 15.58 -10.90
N SER A 403 -6.44 16.55 -10.05
CA SER A 403 -6.27 16.39 -8.60
C SER A 403 -7.19 15.30 -8.04
N ILE A 404 -8.42 15.22 -8.54
CA ILE A 404 -9.41 14.22 -8.17
C ILE A 404 -10.09 13.70 -9.44
N GLN A 405 -9.94 12.41 -9.73
CA GLN A 405 -10.65 11.72 -10.81
C GLN A 405 -11.72 10.80 -10.23
N LEU A 406 -12.92 10.83 -10.81
CA LEU A 406 -14.09 10.08 -10.38
C LEU A 406 -14.63 9.27 -11.55
N LYS A 407 -14.41 7.96 -11.52
CA LYS A 407 -14.84 7.02 -12.55
C LYS A 407 -16.11 6.32 -12.08
N SER A 408 -17.27 6.71 -12.60
CA SER A 408 -18.60 6.26 -12.15
C SER A 408 -18.71 6.14 -10.62
N SER A 409 -18.36 7.22 -9.92
CA SER A 409 -18.24 7.25 -8.45
C SER A 409 -19.02 8.42 -7.85
N SER A 410 -19.60 8.24 -6.65
CA SER A 410 -20.40 9.24 -5.92
C SER A 410 -19.94 9.50 -4.48
N PRO A 411 -18.68 9.95 -4.28
CA PRO A 411 -18.18 10.29 -2.95
C PRO A 411 -18.72 11.65 -2.47
N THR A 412 -18.54 11.90 -1.18
CA THR A 412 -18.44 13.26 -0.64
C THR A 412 -16.98 13.74 -0.67
N ILE A 413 -16.73 14.94 -1.19
CA ILE A 413 -15.41 15.56 -1.25
C ILE A 413 -15.43 16.84 -0.41
N ILE A 414 -14.48 16.97 0.52
CA ILE A 414 -14.33 18.12 1.40
C ILE A 414 -12.90 18.65 1.30
N VAL A 415 -12.75 19.85 0.76
CA VAL A 415 -11.48 20.57 0.69
C VAL A 415 -11.59 21.81 1.56
N ASN A 416 -10.80 21.89 2.64
CA ASN A 416 -10.92 22.97 3.62
C ASN A 416 -9.55 23.48 4.07
N LYS A 417 -9.21 24.74 3.75
CA LYS A 417 -7.87 25.32 4.00
C LYS A 417 -6.76 24.42 3.45
N ALA A 418 -6.91 23.98 2.20
CA ALA A 418 -6.00 23.09 1.50
C ALA A 418 -5.80 23.53 0.06
N ARG A 419 -4.73 23.04 -0.58
CA ARG A 419 -4.38 23.39 -1.97
C ARG A 419 -4.44 22.17 -2.88
N LEU A 420 -5.11 22.32 -4.01
CA LEU A 420 -5.08 21.37 -5.12
C LEU A 420 -4.34 22.05 -6.28
N VAL A 421 -3.33 21.38 -6.83
CA VAL A 421 -2.44 21.92 -7.87
C VAL A 421 -2.30 20.89 -9.01
N PRO A 422 -3.33 20.77 -9.87
CA PRO A 422 -3.28 19.93 -11.06
C PRO A 422 -2.53 20.64 -12.21
N ALA A 423 -1.53 19.99 -12.81
CA ALA A 423 -0.77 20.59 -13.90
C ALA A 423 -1.57 20.65 -15.21
N ASN A 424 -2.54 19.75 -15.42
CA ASN A 424 -3.46 19.78 -16.56
C ASN A 424 -4.67 20.72 -16.36
N GLY A 425 -4.74 21.42 -15.22
CA GLY A 425 -5.81 22.36 -14.92
C GLY A 425 -7.12 21.72 -14.46
N LEU A 426 -7.21 20.40 -14.22
CA LEU A 426 -8.44 19.75 -13.75
C LEU A 426 -8.43 19.53 -12.24
N LEU A 427 -9.28 20.25 -11.50
CA LEU A 427 -9.48 20.02 -10.07
C LEU A 427 -10.28 18.74 -9.83
N ILE A 428 -11.39 18.59 -10.53
CA ILE A 428 -12.26 17.41 -10.52
C ILE A 428 -12.56 16.99 -11.96
N GLN A 429 -12.39 15.70 -12.23
CA GLN A 429 -12.80 15.05 -13.47
C GLN A 429 -13.77 13.92 -13.15
N ALA A 430 -15.07 14.12 -13.34
CA ALA A 430 -16.05 13.05 -13.28
C ALA A 430 -16.28 12.47 -14.68
N VAL A 431 -16.16 11.14 -14.82
CA VAL A 431 -16.23 10.42 -16.10
C VAL A 431 -16.92 9.07 -15.90
N VAL A 432 -17.39 8.48 -16.99
CA VAL A 432 -17.80 7.08 -16.99
C VAL A 432 -16.56 6.21 -16.72
N ASN A 433 -16.72 5.14 -15.95
CA ASN A 433 -15.64 4.19 -15.70
C ASN A 433 -15.23 3.49 -17.01
N ASP A 434 -13.94 3.61 -17.36
CA ASP A 434 -13.33 3.07 -18.57
C ASP A 434 -12.54 1.78 -18.32
N ASP A 435 -12.67 1.17 -17.14
CA ASP A 435 -12.03 -0.10 -16.84
C ASP A 435 -12.47 -1.16 -17.89
N PRO A 436 -11.55 -1.75 -18.68
CA PRO A 436 -11.91 -2.72 -19.72
C PRO A 436 -12.55 -4.01 -19.19
N TYR A 437 -12.46 -4.27 -17.88
CA TYR A 437 -13.06 -5.40 -17.19
C TYR A 437 -14.51 -5.10 -16.71
N MET A 438 -15.01 -3.87 -16.93
CA MET A 438 -16.30 -3.38 -16.39
C MET A 438 -17.53 -4.23 -16.69
N THR A 439 -17.62 -4.88 -17.85
CA THR A 439 -18.75 -5.76 -18.20
C THR A 439 -18.88 -6.96 -17.26
N GLU A 440 -17.80 -7.37 -16.59
CA GLU A 440 -17.78 -8.51 -15.65
C GLU A 440 -17.82 -8.05 -14.18
N LEU A 441 -17.45 -6.79 -13.89
CA LEU A 441 -17.30 -6.26 -12.52
C LEU A 441 -18.61 -5.81 -11.87
N GLY A 442 -19.63 -5.39 -12.65
CA GLY A 442 -20.95 -5.02 -12.14
C GLY A 442 -20.96 -3.86 -11.13
N PHE A 443 -20.80 -2.60 -11.58
CA PHE A 443 -20.91 -1.40 -10.73
C PHE A 443 -21.23 -0.11 -11.52
N PRO A 444 -21.69 0.98 -10.86
CA PRO A 444 -22.90 1.14 -10.06
C PRO A 444 -24.11 1.63 -10.90
N ALA A 445 -25.30 1.65 -10.30
CA ALA A 445 -26.54 2.10 -10.92
C ALA A 445 -26.51 3.60 -11.31
N SER A 446 -27.14 3.93 -12.45
CA SER A 446 -27.53 5.28 -12.83
C SER A 446 -28.25 6.00 -11.67
N GLY A 447 -27.94 7.26 -11.38
CA GLY A 447 -28.60 8.00 -10.28
C GLY A 447 -27.67 8.60 -9.21
N SER A 448 -26.36 8.50 -9.38
CA SER A 448 -25.35 8.85 -8.37
C SER A 448 -25.02 10.36 -8.34
N GLU A 449 -24.70 10.93 -7.18
CA GLU A 449 -24.33 12.36 -7.06
C GLU A 449 -22.97 12.53 -6.37
N VAL A 450 -22.06 13.26 -7.03
CA VAL A 450 -20.81 13.73 -6.44
C VAL A 450 -21.08 15.01 -5.67
N ASN A 451 -20.75 15.03 -4.38
CA ASN A 451 -20.92 16.20 -3.52
C ASN A 451 -19.56 16.82 -3.17
N ALA A 452 -19.16 17.88 -3.86
CA ALA A 452 -17.90 18.57 -3.63
C ALA A 452 -18.09 19.88 -2.87
N THR A 453 -17.43 20.02 -1.73
CA THR A 453 -17.46 21.24 -0.89
C THR A 453 -16.06 21.80 -0.70
N PHE A 454 -15.89 23.06 -1.06
CA PHE A 454 -14.65 23.82 -0.90
C PHE A 454 -14.86 24.94 0.13
N ARG A 455 -13.94 25.04 1.09
CA ARG A 455 -14.00 26.00 2.21
C ARG A 455 -12.67 26.70 2.42
N ASP A 456 -12.73 28.01 2.64
CA ASP A 456 -11.59 28.83 3.06
C ASP A 456 -10.32 28.55 2.22
N THR A 457 -10.48 28.51 0.90
CA THR A 457 -9.41 28.15 -0.03
C THR A 457 -9.43 29.00 -1.30
N SER A 458 -8.32 29.00 -2.03
CA SER A 458 -8.18 29.60 -3.36
C SER A 458 -7.71 28.52 -4.33
N LEU A 459 -8.44 28.36 -5.44
CA LEU A 459 -8.26 27.29 -6.40
C LEU A 459 -8.14 27.84 -7.81
N VAL A 460 -7.31 27.18 -8.62
CA VAL A 460 -7.20 27.43 -10.06
C VAL A 460 -7.34 26.10 -10.78
N GLY A 461 -8.31 26.03 -11.69
CA GLY A 461 -8.60 24.85 -12.48
C GLY A 461 -10.10 24.56 -12.59
N ASP A 462 -10.43 23.59 -13.42
CA ASP A 462 -11.78 23.29 -13.86
C ASP A 462 -12.38 22.11 -13.07
N ILE A 463 -13.68 22.18 -12.82
CA ILE A 463 -14.52 21.10 -12.27
C ILE A 463 -15.43 20.62 -13.40
N VAL A 464 -15.17 19.42 -13.91
CA VAL A 464 -15.83 18.90 -15.11
C VAL A 464 -16.69 17.69 -14.76
N ASN A 465 -17.98 17.77 -15.07
CA ASN A 465 -18.86 16.61 -15.13
C ASN A 465 -18.96 16.09 -16.56
N GLY A 466 -18.16 15.05 -16.84
CA GLY A 466 -18.21 14.26 -18.05
C GLY A 466 -18.98 12.95 -17.93
N ASN A 467 -19.50 12.63 -16.73
CA ASN A 467 -20.31 11.44 -16.46
C ASN A 467 -21.81 11.76 -16.54
N THR A 468 -22.20 12.58 -17.52
CA THR A 468 -23.57 13.09 -17.63
C THR A 468 -24.57 12.01 -18.04
N VAL A 469 -24.17 10.74 -18.16
CA VAL A 469 -25.09 9.62 -18.44
C VAL A 469 -25.49 8.87 -17.17
N ALA A 470 -24.80 9.09 -16.05
CA ALA A 470 -25.01 8.31 -14.83
C ALA A 470 -24.95 9.12 -13.52
N ALA A 471 -24.29 10.28 -13.51
CA ALA A 471 -24.06 11.03 -12.29
C ALA A 471 -24.06 12.56 -12.43
N GLY A 472 -24.57 13.21 -11.37
CA GLY A 472 -24.49 14.66 -11.19
C GLY A 472 -23.27 15.08 -10.39
N VAL A 473 -22.87 16.34 -10.51
CA VAL A 473 -21.84 16.98 -9.70
C VAL A 473 -22.41 18.23 -9.06
N THR A 474 -22.48 18.23 -7.73
CA THR A 474 -22.88 19.39 -6.94
C THR A 474 -21.66 20.01 -6.27
N THR A 475 -21.40 21.27 -6.59
CA THR A 475 -20.26 22.05 -6.10
C THR A 475 -20.73 23.14 -5.14
N ARG A 476 -20.16 23.16 -3.93
CA ARG A 476 -20.44 24.17 -2.90
C ARG A 476 -19.16 24.92 -2.54
N LEU A 477 -19.17 26.24 -2.71
CA LEU A 477 -18.08 27.14 -2.38
C LEU A 477 -18.45 27.96 -1.14
N TYR A 478 -17.61 27.95 -0.10
CA TYR A 478 -17.77 28.80 1.08
C TYR A 478 -16.48 29.52 1.41
N ASN A 479 -16.52 30.86 1.43
CA ASN A 479 -15.33 31.72 1.55
C ASN A 479 -14.19 31.25 0.63
N THR A 480 -14.55 30.86 -0.59
CA THR A 480 -13.63 30.24 -1.54
C THR A 480 -13.53 31.10 -2.78
N ARG A 481 -12.31 31.25 -3.28
CA ARG A 481 -12.04 31.88 -4.57
C ARG A 481 -11.69 30.80 -5.59
N LEU A 482 -12.48 30.66 -6.66
CA LEU A 482 -12.23 29.69 -7.73
C LEU A 482 -12.00 30.45 -9.05
N LEU A 483 -10.87 30.20 -9.71
CA LEU A 483 -10.62 30.59 -11.10
C LEU A 483 -10.67 29.35 -11.99
N GLY A 484 -11.67 29.26 -12.86
CA GLY A 484 -11.88 28.07 -13.70
C GLY A 484 -13.33 27.90 -14.13
N ALA A 485 -13.59 26.86 -14.90
CA ALA A 485 -14.94 26.42 -15.27
C ALA A 485 -15.52 25.46 -14.22
N ILE A 486 -16.82 25.51 -14.04
CA ILE A 486 -17.63 24.41 -13.48
C ILE A 486 -18.63 24.05 -14.58
N THR A 487 -18.59 22.83 -15.11
CA THR A 487 -19.31 22.58 -16.36
C THR A 487 -19.66 21.12 -16.62
N GLN A 488 -20.74 20.92 -17.38
CA GLN A 488 -20.95 19.71 -18.17
C GLN A 488 -19.95 19.64 -19.34
N ALA A 489 -19.60 18.43 -19.74
CA ALA A 489 -18.80 18.18 -20.93
C ALA A 489 -19.20 16.86 -21.59
N THR A 490 -19.07 16.80 -22.92
CA THR A 490 -18.93 15.50 -23.60
C THR A 490 -17.50 15.02 -23.42
N THR A 491 -17.35 13.70 -23.23
CA THR A 491 -16.05 13.09 -22.97
C THR A 491 -15.73 12.02 -23.98
N THR A 492 -14.46 11.95 -24.34
CA THR A 492 -13.94 10.93 -25.26
C THR A 492 -12.71 10.31 -24.61
N HIS A 493 -12.68 8.99 -24.55
CA HIS A 493 -11.51 8.26 -24.08
C HIS A 493 -10.38 8.41 -25.10
N GLN A 494 -9.16 8.64 -24.62
CA GLN A 494 -8.00 8.75 -25.51
C GLN A 494 -7.65 7.40 -26.13
N THR A 495 -7.15 7.43 -27.36
CA THR A 495 -6.60 6.26 -28.05
C THR A 495 -5.08 6.34 -28.10
N ALA A 496 -4.42 5.26 -28.50
CA ALA A 496 -3.03 5.31 -28.92
C ALA A 496 -2.86 6.22 -30.16
N ASP A 497 -1.61 6.56 -30.49
CA ASP A 497 -1.28 7.45 -31.62
C ASP A 497 -1.76 6.91 -32.98
N ASP A 498 -1.87 5.59 -33.12
CA ASP A 498 -2.39 4.91 -34.31
C ASP A 498 -3.93 4.75 -34.32
N GLY A 499 -4.61 5.29 -33.31
CA GLY A 499 -6.05 5.18 -33.13
C GLY A 499 -6.52 3.92 -32.38
N THR A 500 -5.60 3.04 -31.95
CA THR A 500 -5.97 1.83 -31.21
C THR A 500 -6.62 2.18 -29.88
N ALA A 501 -7.79 1.60 -29.62
CA ALA A 501 -8.53 1.78 -28.38
C ALA A 501 -8.02 0.86 -27.26
N LEU A 502 -8.06 1.36 -26.03
CA LEU A 502 -7.84 0.56 -24.83
C LEU A 502 -8.85 -0.60 -24.79
N SER A 503 -8.37 -1.83 -24.61
CA SER A 503 -9.21 -3.02 -24.44
C SER A 503 -8.44 -4.14 -23.75
N MET A 504 -9.14 -5.22 -23.37
CA MET A 504 -8.51 -6.42 -22.82
C MET A 504 -7.49 -7.08 -23.76
N ALA A 505 -7.59 -6.84 -25.07
CA ALA A 505 -6.63 -7.32 -26.07
C ALA A 505 -5.35 -6.45 -26.15
N HIS A 506 -5.37 -5.26 -25.54
CA HIS A 506 -4.30 -4.27 -25.59
C HIS A 506 -3.84 -3.81 -24.19
N PRO A 507 -3.38 -4.73 -23.31
CA PRO A 507 -2.94 -4.41 -21.94
C PRO A 507 -1.71 -3.49 -21.91
N GLU A 508 -0.91 -3.45 -22.98
CA GLU A 508 0.20 -2.52 -23.14
C GLU A 508 -0.24 -1.04 -23.11
N LEU A 509 -1.51 -0.78 -23.43
CA LEU A 509 -2.12 0.56 -23.41
C LEU A 509 -2.63 0.98 -22.03
N TYR A 510 -2.29 0.26 -20.95
CA TYR A 510 -2.77 0.54 -19.59
C TYR A 510 -2.66 2.01 -19.15
N LYS A 511 -1.67 2.77 -19.65
CA LYS A 511 -1.55 4.21 -19.34
C LYS A 511 -2.70 5.07 -19.87
N LEU A 512 -3.47 4.59 -20.85
CA LEU A 512 -4.68 5.26 -21.33
C LEU A 512 -5.86 5.13 -20.37
N VAL A 513 -5.83 4.21 -19.39
CA VAL A 513 -6.85 4.15 -18.34
C VAL A 513 -6.92 5.51 -17.62
N GLY A 514 -8.10 6.10 -17.56
CA GLY A 514 -8.34 7.41 -16.98
C GLY A 514 -8.00 8.59 -17.89
N ALA A 515 -7.56 8.35 -19.13
CA ALA A 515 -7.15 9.39 -20.05
C ALA A 515 -8.34 9.84 -20.93
N PHE A 516 -8.84 11.04 -20.70
CA PHE A 516 -9.99 11.60 -21.43
C PHE A 516 -9.72 13.00 -21.95
N THR A 517 -10.35 13.31 -23.08
CA THR A 517 -10.52 14.68 -23.58
C THR A 517 -11.94 15.16 -23.30
N HIS A 518 -12.08 16.45 -22.97
CA HIS A 518 -13.37 17.07 -22.62
C HIS A 518 -13.72 18.19 -23.61
N SER A 519 -14.94 18.17 -24.13
CA SER A 519 -15.52 19.30 -24.86
C SER A 519 -16.66 19.89 -24.05
N TYR A 520 -16.52 21.15 -23.64
CA TYR A 520 -17.48 21.79 -22.75
C TYR A 520 -18.74 22.13 -23.53
N ALA A 521 -19.84 21.51 -23.13
CA ALA A 521 -21.12 21.63 -23.80
C ALA A 521 -22.24 21.20 -22.84
N SER A 522 -23.45 21.72 -23.08
CA SER A 522 -24.65 21.07 -22.55
C SER A 522 -24.78 19.69 -23.18
N THR A 523 -25.07 18.68 -22.38
CA THR A 523 -25.26 17.31 -22.86
C THR A 523 -26.74 16.92 -22.96
N GLY A 524 -27.66 17.85 -22.65
CA GLY A 524 -29.10 17.55 -22.56
C GLY A 524 -29.47 16.57 -21.44
N SER A 525 -28.51 16.25 -20.57
CA SER A 525 -28.67 15.30 -19.49
C SER A 525 -29.57 15.82 -18.37
N SER A 526 -30.30 14.90 -17.73
CA SER A 526 -31.04 15.14 -16.49
C SER A 526 -30.14 15.15 -15.23
N PHE A 527 -28.87 14.76 -15.35
CA PHE A 527 -27.94 14.74 -14.23
C PHE A 527 -27.35 16.14 -13.98
N PRO A 528 -27.42 16.63 -12.72
CA PRO A 528 -27.12 18.03 -12.44
C PRO A 528 -25.63 18.38 -12.55
N VAL A 529 -25.37 19.62 -12.94
CA VAL A 529 -24.17 20.36 -12.54
C VAL A 529 -24.64 21.58 -11.78
N ASP A 530 -24.67 21.43 -10.46
CA ASP A 530 -25.24 22.40 -9.53
C ASP A 530 -24.14 23.16 -8.81
N VAL A 531 -24.28 24.48 -8.71
CA VAL A 531 -23.30 25.35 -8.05
C VAL A 531 -23.96 26.18 -6.97
N THR A 532 -23.39 26.18 -5.78
CA THR A 532 -23.77 27.08 -4.68
C THR A 532 -22.56 27.86 -4.20
N LEU A 533 -22.66 29.19 -4.18
CA LEU A 533 -21.69 30.08 -3.60
C LEU A 533 -22.26 30.68 -2.31
N GLY A 534 -21.63 30.40 -1.17
CA GLY A 534 -21.97 30.97 0.14
C GLY A 534 -20.82 31.77 0.75
N GLY A 535 -21.11 32.52 1.81
CA GLY A 535 -20.14 33.41 2.44
C GLY A 535 -19.66 34.50 1.47
N SER A 536 -18.38 34.86 1.56
CA SER A 536 -17.72 35.80 0.63
C SER A 536 -17.03 35.09 -0.54
N SER A 537 -17.64 34.03 -1.07
CA SER A 537 -17.05 33.26 -2.17
C SER A 537 -17.06 34.04 -3.48
N GLU A 538 -16.02 33.86 -4.29
CA GLU A 538 -15.88 34.45 -5.61
C GLU A 538 -15.60 33.35 -6.63
N TRP A 539 -16.41 33.28 -7.68
CA TRP A 539 -16.14 32.43 -8.84
C TRP A 539 -15.79 33.29 -10.04
N ILE A 540 -14.55 33.15 -10.51
CA ILE A 540 -14.01 33.81 -11.68
C ILE A 540 -14.08 32.83 -12.85
N VAL A 541 -15.08 33.04 -13.69
CA VAL A 541 -15.34 32.23 -14.88
C VAL A 541 -14.37 32.66 -15.98
N ASN A 542 -13.54 31.73 -16.45
CA ASN A 542 -12.56 31.98 -17.51
C ASN A 542 -12.83 31.20 -18.81
N ARG A 543 -13.79 30.28 -18.80
CA ARG A 543 -14.25 29.50 -19.96
C ARG A 543 -15.76 29.32 -19.86
N THR A 544 -16.41 29.08 -21.00
CA THR A 544 -17.86 28.85 -21.03
C THR A 544 -18.24 27.65 -20.17
N SER A 545 -19.29 27.82 -19.36
CA SER A 545 -19.75 26.87 -18.35
C SER A 545 -21.23 26.53 -18.55
N TYR A 546 -21.55 25.25 -18.48
CA TYR A 546 -22.91 24.72 -18.65
C TYR A 546 -23.40 24.08 -17.34
N LEU A 547 -24.48 24.61 -16.77
CA LEU A 547 -25.01 24.25 -15.45
C LEU A 547 -26.51 23.94 -15.51
N THR A 548 -27.01 23.29 -14.47
CA THR A 548 -28.45 23.06 -14.22
C THR A 548 -29.02 23.96 -13.13
N LYS A 549 -28.17 24.37 -12.17
CA LYS A 549 -28.54 25.27 -11.08
C LYS A 549 -27.38 26.14 -10.65
N LEU A 550 -27.67 27.40 -10.35
CA LEU A 550 -26.72 28.35 -9.78
C LEU A 550 -27.38 29.08 -8.61
N THR A 551 -26.81 28.96 -7.41
CA THR A 551 -27.23 29.72 -6.23
C THR A 551 -26.10 30.64 -5.79
N ILE A 552 -26.36 31.95 -5.76
CA ILE A 552 -25.37 32.97 -5.39
C ILE A 552 -25.81 33.59 -4.06
N GLY A 553 -25.01 33.42 -3.01
CA GLY A 553 -25.25 34.07 -1.72
C GLY A 553 -25.16 35.59 -1.82
N ALA A 554 -25.78 36.30 -0.87
CA ALA A 554 -25.86 37.77 -0.89
C ALA A 554 -24.49 38.47 -0.94
N ASN A 555 -23.46 37.84 -0.36
CA ASN A 555 -22.09 38.35 -0.29
C ASN A 555 -21.14 37.64 -1.26
N ALA A 556 -21.66 36.78 -2.14
CA ALA A 556 -20.87 36.04 -3.12
C ALA A 556 -20.92 36.70 -4.49
N SER A 557 -19.92 36.43 -5.33
CA SER A 557 -19.81 36.98 -6.68
C SER A 557 -19.50 35.91 -7.73
N VAL A 558 -20.03 36.10 -8.93
CA VAL A 558 -19.66 35.36 -10.14
C VAL A 558 -19.27 36.40 -11.18
N VAL A 559 -18.01 36.36 -11.63
CA VAL A 559 -17.41 37.39 -12.48
C VAL A 559 -16.59 36.77 -13.60
N ALA A 560 -16.33 37.55 -14.65
CA ALA A 560 -15.40 37.15 -15.70
C ALA A 560 -13.95 37.22 -15.20
N ALA A 561 -13.06 36.46 -15.85
CA ALA A 561 -11.62 36.71 -15.76
C ALA A 561 -11.27 38.15 -16.20
N SER A 562 -10.14 38.68 -15.70
CA SER A 562 -9.71 40.05 -16.04
C SER A 562 -9.59 40.26 -17.55
N GLY A 563 -10.14 41.38 -18.05
CA GLY A 563 -10.16 41.70 -19.48
C GLY A 563 -11.24 40.95 -20.28
N LYS A 564 -12.13 40.20 -19.63
CA LYS A 564 -13.24 39.48 -20.26
C LYS A 564 -14.58 40.00 -19.79
N THR A 565 -15.62 39.70 -20.56
CA THR A 565 -17.01 39.93 -20.17
C THR A 565 -17.72 38.60 -19.88
N LEU A 566 -18.68 38.61 -18.96
CA LEU A 566 -19.47 37.43 -18.59
C LEU A 566 -20.95 37.69 -18.89
N THR A 567 -21.54 36.83 -19.70
CA THR A 567 -22.99 36.82 -19.98
C THR A 567 -23.59 35.52 -19.48
N MET A 568 -24.77 35.59 -18.87
CA MET A 568 -25.54 34.41 -18.45
C MET A 568 -26.84 34.30 -19.24
N THR A 569 -27.14 33.11 -19.73
CA THR A 569 -28.50 32.75 -20.17
C THR A 569 -29.09 31.70 -19.23
N VAL A 570 -30.42 31.73 -19.09
CA VAL A 570 -31.21 30.67 -18.46
C VAL A 570 -32.28 30.27 -19.47
N ASP A 571 -32.27 29.01 -19.89
CA ASP A 571 -33.15 28.48 -20.95
C ASP A 571 -33.09 29.33 -22.24
N GLY A 572 -31.88 29.78 -22.59
CA GLY A 572 -31.62 30.63 -23.76
C GLY A 572 -31.95 32.12 -23.59
N VAL A 573 -32.53 32.53 -22.46
CA VAL A 573 -32.88 33.93 -22.18
C VAL A 573 -31.75 34.62 -21.44
N ASN A 574 -31.24 35.73 -21.99
CA ASN A 574 -30.27 36.59 -21.31
C ASN A 574 -30.79 37.01 -19.92
N THR A 575 -30.02 36.70 -18.89
CA THR A 575 -30.43 36.87 -17.49
C THR A 575 -29.30 37.52 -16.70
N SER A 576 -29.62 38.58 -15.95
CA SER A 576 -28.64 39.26 -15.09
C SER A 576 -28.16 38.35 -13.95
N ILE A 577 -26.85 38.37 -13.70
CA ILE A 577 -26.22 37.70 -12.56
C ILE A 577 -26.36 38.61 -11.34
N VAL A 578 -27.12 38.18 -10.33
CA VAL A 578 -27.48 38.99 -9.16
C VAL A 578 -27.15 38.21 -7.88
N PRO A 579 -26.32 38.76 -6.97
CA PRO A 579 -26.09 38.17 -5.65
C PRO A 579 -27.39 38.01 -4.85
N GLY A 580 -27.45 36.97 -4.02
CA GLY A 580 -28.64 36.64 -3.21
C GLY A 580 -29.76 35.90 -3.97
N ARG A 581 -29.52 35.47 -5.21
CA ARG A 581 -30.52 34.82 -6.08
C ARG A 581 -30.15 33.37 -6.40
N ALA A 582 -31.18 32.57 -6.67
CA ALA A 582 -31.05 31.22 -7.24
C ALA A 582 -31.65 31.18 -8.65
N TYR A 583 -31.01 30.40 -9.51
CA TYR A 583 -31.37 30.16 -10.91
C TYR A 583 -31.41 28.65 -11.14
N SER A 584 -32.38 28.20 -11.93
CA SER A 584 -32.56 26.80 -12.33
C SER A 584 -32.98 26.76 -13.80
N GLY A 585 -32.55 25.73 -14.53
CA GLY A 585 -32.80 25.57 -15.96
C GLY A 585 -31.50 25.27 -16.71
N ALA A 586 -31.51 25.36 -18.04
CA ALA A 586 -30.30 25.30 -18.85
C ALA A 586 -29.52 26.62 -18.71
N ILE A 587 -28.54 26.65 -17.81
CA ILE A 587 -27.75 27.85 -17.54
C ILE A 587 -26.45 27.80 -18.34
N VAL A 588 -26.17 28.86 -19.10
CA VAL A 588 -24.89 29.02 -19.82
C VAL A 588 -24.23 30.31 -19.39
N LEU A 589 -23.03 30.18 -18.83
CA LEU A 589 -22.13 31.29 -18.49
C LEU A 589 -21.10 31.42 -19.61
N THR A 590 -21.19 32.46 -20.44
CA THR A 590 -20.31 32.68 -21.59
C THR A 590 -19.29 33.76 -21.29
N VAL A 591 -18.01 33.44 -21.55
CA VAL A 591 -16.89 34.38 -21.40
C VAL A 591 -16.42 34.82 -22.78
N SER A 592 -16.39 36.13 -23.04
CA SER A 592 -15.92 36.74 -24.29
C SER A 592 -14.80 37.74 -24.08
#